data_AF-A0A3D1YNM4-F1
#
_entry.id   AF-A0A3D1YNM4-F1
#
_cell.length_a   1.000
_cell.length_b   1.000
_cell.length_c   1.000
_cell.angle_alpha   90.00
_cell.angle_beta   90.00
_cell.angle_gamma   90.00
#
_symmetry.space_group_name_H-M   'P 1'
#
loop_
_entity.id
_entity.type
_entity.pdbx_description
1 polymer ?
#
loop_
_entity_poly.entity_id
_entity_poly.type
_entity_poly.pdbx_seq_one_letter_code
_entity_poly.pdbx_strand_id
1 'polypeptide(L)'
;VEIHGAHGYLLDQFFWEGTNQRDDEYGGSMAERGRFVSEIIAACRSEVGKDFPIILRWSQWKQQDYTARLAPTEALLADFLEPLVDAGVDIFHCSQRRFWEPEFEGSDLNLAGWVKKLTGMPTITVGSVSLDADFIPDPGEVGFKAAKPASLDRLNEMLDRGEFDLVAVGRALIANPDWVRVVERGDVSGLVAFEKPMLMTLD
;
A
#
# COMPACT_ATOMS: atom_id res chain seq x y z
N VAL A 1 3.62 2.64 -15.24
CA VAL A 1 2.36 3.31 -14.78
C VAL A 1 1.96 2.71 -13.45
N GLU A 2 1.42 3.50 -12.52
CA GLU A 2 0.80 2.97 -11.29
C GLU A 2 -0.72 3.16 -11.37
N ILE A 3 -1.45 2.04 -11.43
CA ILE A 3 -2.91 1.98 -11.47
C ILE A 3 -3.41 2.07 -10.02
N HIS A 4 -4.31 3.02 -9.76
CA HIS A 4 -4.79 3.28 -8.40
C HIS A 4 -6.10 2.52 -8.11
N GLY A 5 -5.97 1.35 -7.48
CA GLY A 5 -7.08 0.54 -6.95
C GLY A 5 -7.07 0.42 -5.43
N ALA A 6 -6.84 1.53 -4.73
CA ALA A 6 -6.83 1.60 -3.27
C ALA A 6 -7.73 2.73 -2.76
N HIS A 7 -7.89 2.82 -1.44
CA HIS A 7 -8.39 4.00 -0.71
C HIS A 7 -9.80 4.46 -1.09
N GLY A 8 -10.66 3.58 -1.56
CA GLY A 8 -12.05 3.85 -1.90
C GLY A 8 -12.26 4.62 -3.21
N TYR A 9 -11.22 4.77 -4.04
CA TYR A 9 -11.37 5.25 -5.41
C TYR A 9 -12.04 4.20 -6.31
N LEU A 10 -12.32 4.57 -7.57
CA LEU A 10 -13.15 3.79 -8.50
C LEU A 10 -12.81 2.28 -8.53
N LEU A 11 -11.56 1.91 -8.73
CA LEU A 11 -11.19 0.50 -8.86
C LEU A 11 -11.32 -0.26 -7.53
N ASP A 12 -11.03 0.40 -6.41
CA ASP A 12 -11.24 -0.17 -5.07
C ASP A 12 -12.74 -0.34 -4.75
N GLN A 13 -13.60 0.52 -5.33
CA GLN A 13 -15.05 0.37 -5.20
C GLN A 13 -15.55 -0.91 -5.88
N PHE A 14 -14.93 -1.33 -6.99
CA PHE A 14 -15.25 -2.59 -7.64
C PHE A 14 -14.80 -3.79 -6.80
N PHE A 15 -13.58 -3.75 -6.25
CA PHE A 15 -13.04 -4.85 -5.45
C PHE A 15 -13.85 -5.15 -4.19
N TRP A 16 -14.35 -4.12 -3.51
CA TRP A 16 -14.98 -4.26 -2.21
C TRP A 16 -16.47 -4.56 -2.31
N GLU A 17 -16.89 -5.66 -1.70
CA GLU A 17 -18.31 -6.00 -1.61
C GLU A 17 -19.14 -4.90 -0.95
N GLY A 18 -18.58 -4.15 0.02
CA GLY A 18 -19.32 -3.08 0.71
C GLY A 18 -19.79 -1.95 -0.21
N THR A 19 -19.11 -1.74 -1.34
CA THR A 19 -19.46 -0.72 -2.35
C THR A 19 -20.02 -1.33 -3.64
N ASN A 20 -19.54 -2.51 -4.03
CA ASN A 20 -19.98 -3.18 -5.25
C ASN A 20 -21.12 -4.16 -4.96
N GLN A 21 -22.35 -3.67 -5.09
CA GLN A 21 -23.59 -4.43 -4.94
C GLN A 21 -24.25 -4.74 -6.28
N ARG A 22 -23.47 -4.79 -7.37
CA ARG A 22 -23.96 -5.12 -8.70
C ARG A 22 -24.36 -6.60 -8.79
N ASP A 23 -25.31 -6.90 -9.66
CA ASP A 23 -25.83 -8.23 -9.96
C ASP A 23 -25.45 -8.70 -11.39
N ASP A 24 -24.53 -7.99 -12.04
CA ASP A 24 -23.97 -8.34 -13.33
C ASP A 24 -22.56 -8.94 -13.23
N GLU A 25 -21.91 -9.17 -14.37
CA GLU A 25 -20.61 -9.84 -14.48
C GLU A 25 -19.43 -9.12 -13.81
N TYR A 26 -19.65 -7.92 -13.26
CA TYR A 26 -18.68 -7.13 -12.50
C TYR A 26 -18.99 -7.04 -11.00
N GLY A 27 -20.02 -7.72 -10.50
CA GLY A 27 -20.39 -7.78 -9.09
C GLY A 27 -20.68 -9.20 -8.63
N GLY A 28 -20.96 -9.40 -7.33
CA GLY A 28 -21.15 -10.73 -6.78
C GLY A 28 -19.87 -11.31 -6.20
N SER A 29 -19.29 -12.34 -6.81
CA SER A 29 -18.08 -13.01 -6.32
C SER A 29 -16.83 -12.12 -6.39
N MET A 30 -15.77 -12.49 -5.67
CA MET A 30 -14.50 -11.74 -5.72
C MET A 30 -13.89 -11.71 -7.13
N ALA A 31 -14.01 -12.79 -7.90
CA ALA A 31 -13.54 -12.86 -9.27
C ALA A 31 -14.31 -11.90 -10.19
N GLU A 32 -15.64 -11.84 -10.06
CA GLU A 32 -16.48 -10.90 -10.81
C GLU A 32 -16.18 -9.45 -10.43
N ARG A 33 -16.01 -9.17 -9.13
CA ARG A 33 -15.59 -7.85 -8.62
C ARG A 33 -14.20 -7.43 -9.12
N GLY A 34 -13.28 -8.38 -9.26
CA GLY A 34 -11.93 -8.15 -9.78
C GLY A 34 -11.87 -7.93 -11.30
N ARG A 35 -12.88 -8.39 -12.04
CA ARG A 35 -12.93 -8.39 -13.51
C ARG A 35 -12.60 -7.02 -14.11
N PHE A 36 -13.28 -5.98 -13.64
CA PHE A 36 -13.10 -4.63 -14.19
C PHE A 36 -11.65 -4.15 -14.08
N VAL A 37 -10.98 -4.46 -12.96
CA VAL A 37 -9.59 -4.05 -12.75
C VAL A 37 -8.63 -4.90 -13.57
N SER A 38 -8.85 -6.21 -13.66
CA SER A 38 -8.10 -7.10 -14.55
C SER A 38 -8.19 -6.66 -16.02
N GLU A 39 -9.37 -6.27 -16.50
CA GLU A 39 -9.56 -5.77 -17.86
C GLU A 39 -8.79 -4.47 -18.11
N ILE A 40 -8.76 -3.55 -17.14
CA ILE A 40 -7.97 -2.32 -17.23
C ILE A 40 -6.47 -2.63 -17.27
N ILE A 41 -5.98 -3.53 -16.43
CA ILE A 41 -4.58 -3.95 -16.42
C ILE A 41 -4.21 -4.56 -17.78
N ALA A 42 -5.03 -5.47 -18.30
CA ALA A 42 -4.81 -6.10 -19.60
C ALA A 42 -4.82 -5.09 -20.75
N ALA A 43 -5.75 -4.12 -20.73
CA ALA A 43 -5.80 -3.03 -21.70
C ALA A 43 -4.56 -2.11 -21.60
N CYS A 44 -4.12 -1.75 -20.39
CA CYS A 44 -2.86 -1.03 -20.22
C CYS A 44 -1.68 -1.83 -20.78
N ARG A 45 -1.62 -3.14 -20.52
CA ARG A 45 -0.57 -4.03 -21.03
C ARG A 45 -0.54 -4.08 -22.55
N SER A 46 -1.69 -4.16 -23.21
CA SER A 46 -1.75 -4.18 -24.68
C SER A 46 -1.21 -2.90 -25.31
N GLU A 47 -1.40 -1.74 -24.65
CA GLU A 47 -0.93 -0.45 -25.15
C GLU A 47 0.57 -0.21 -24.89
N VAL A 48 1.07 -0.60 -23.71
CA VAL A 48 2.44 -0.26 -23.29
C VAL A 48 3.48 -1.34 -23.64
N GLY A 49 3.03 -2.54 -24.01
CA GLY A 49 3.90 -3.68 -24.30
C GLY A 49 4.53 -4.30 -23.05
N LYS A 50 5.28 -5.40 -23.22
CA LYS A 50 5.80 -6.24 -22.12
C LYS A 50 6.93 -5.61 -21.28
N ASP A 51 7.69 -4.67 -21.84
CA ASP A 51 8.90 -4.13 -21.20
C ASP A 51 8.60 -2.88 -20.37
N PHE A 52 7.35 -2.43 -20.34
CA PHE A 52 6.93 -1.27 -19.56
C PHE A 52 6.25 -1.69 -18.25
N PRO A 53 6.68 -1.19 -17.09
CA PRO A 53 6.17 -1.65 -15.80
C PRO A 53 4.73 -1.17 -15.53
N ILE A 54 3.86 -2.10 -15.14
CA ILE A 54 2.52 -1.87 -14.62
C ILE A 54 2.50 -2.21 -13.13
N ILE A 55 2.29 -1.18 -12.31
CA ILE A 55 2.19 -1.29 -10.86
C ILE A 55 0.72 -1.19 -10.49
N LEU A 56 0.21 -2.07 -9.63
CA LEU A 56 -1.11 -1.91 -9.03
C LEU A 56 -0.97 -1.46 -7.58
N ARG A 57 -1.48 -0.28 -7.27
CA ARG A 57 -1.64 0.19 -5.89
C ARG A 57 -3.00 -0.19 -5.35
N TRP A 58 -3.03 -0.94 -4.26
CA TRP A 58 -4.28 -1.46 -3.69
C TRP A 58 -4.27 -1.47 -2.15
N SER A 59 -5.43 -1.62 -1.52
CA SER A 59 -5.55 -1.67 -0.05
C SER A 59 -6.64 -2.63 0.42
N GLN A 60 -6.33 -3.38 1.49
CA GLN A 60 -7.31 -4.17 2.23
C GLN A 60 -8.39 -3.28 2.89
N TRP A 61 -7.93 -2.23 3.58
CA TRP A 61 -8.76 -1.26 4.28
C TRP A 61 -9.33 -0.19 3.33
N LYS A 62 -10.31 0.57 3.83
CA LYS A 62 -10.99 1.67 3.11
C LYS A 62 -10.89 2.95 3.91
N GLN A 63 -10.86 4.10 3.23
CA GLN A 63 -10.79 5.40 3.93
C GLN A 63 -12.03 5.64 4.81
N GLN A 64 -13.16 5.06 4.42
CA GLN A 64 -14.44 5.11 5.13
C GLN A 64 -14.56 4.03 6.21
N ASP A 65 -13.79 2.95 6.11
CA ASP A 65 -13.79 1.81 7.02
C ASP A 65 -12.40 1.17 7.12
N TYR A 66 -11.68 1.49 8.20
CA TYR A 66 -10.35 0.95 8.45
C TYR A 66 -10.35 -0.52 8.87
N THR A 67 -11.51 -1.06 9.26
CA THR A 67 -11.67 -2.48 9.64
C THR A 67 -11.94 -3.37 8.44
N ALA A 68 -12.36 -2.80 7.31
CA ALA A 68 -12.56 -3.53 6.07
C ALA A 68 -11.31 -4.34 5.67
N ARG A 69 -11.58 -5.52 5.11
CA ARG A 69 -10.60 -6.41 4.48
C ARG A 69 -11.23 -6.95 3.20
N LEU A 70 -10.52 -6.80 2.06
CA LEU A 70 -10.94 -7.38 0.78
C LEU A 70 -10.82 -8.91 0.82
N ALA A 71 -9.73 -9.38 1.42
CA ALA A 71 -9.35 -10.78 1.54
C ALA A 71 -8.94 -11.07 3.00
N PRO A 72 -9.86 -11.54 3.87
CA PRO A 72 -9.59 -11.71 5.29
C PRO A 72 -8.73 -12.95 5.63
N THR A 73 -8.40 -13.80 4.65
CA THR A 73 -7.58 -15.00 4.84
C THR A 73 -6.50 -15.10 3.77
N GLU A 74 -5.45 -15.88 4.04
CA GLU A 74 -4.38 -16.16 3.08
C GLU A 74 -4.91 -16.74 1.76
N ALA A 75 -5.89 -17.65 1.83
CA ALA A 75 -6.50 -18.27 0.66
C ALA A 75 -7.27 -17.24 -0.18
N LEU A 76 -8.10 -16.41 0.46
CA LEU A 76 -8.81 -15.35 -0.25
C LEU A 76 -7.86 -14.28 -0.78
N LEU A 77 -6.70 -14.08 -0.14
CA LEU A 77 -5.68 -13.16 -0.66
C LEU A 77 -5.05 -13.73 -1.93
N ALA A 78 -4.76 -15.03 -1.97
CA ALA A 78 -4.27 -15.69 -3.18
C ALA A 78 -5.30 -15.59 -4.32
N ASP A 79 -6.55 -15.93 -4.05
CA ASP A 79 -7.66 -15.86 -5.01
C ASP A 79 -7.87 -14.42 -5.54
N PHE A 80 -7.57 -13.40 -4.73
CA PHE A 80 -7.67 -11.99 -5.14
C PHE A 80 -6.55 -11.59 -6.10
N LEU A 81 -5.34 -12.08 -5.85
CA LEU A 81 -4.12 -11.68 -6.55
C LEU A 81 -3.96 -12.39 -7.89
N GLU A 82 -4.32 -13.67 -7.98
CA GLU A 82 -4.17 -14.51 -9.18
C GLU A 82 -4.69 -13.84 -10.47
N PRO A 83 -5.96 -13.38 -10.55
CA PRO A 83 -6.47 -12.75 -11.77
C PRO A 83 -5.82 -11.40 -12.12
N LEU A 84 -5.14 -10.76 -11.16
CA LEU A 84 -4.40 -9.51 -11.38
C LEU A 84 -3.00 -9.78 -11.93
N VAL A 85 -2.36 -10.86 -11.46
CA VAL A 85 -1.11 -11.37 -12.03
C VAL A 85 -1.34 -11.81 -13.47
N ASP A 86 -2.37 -12.61 -13.72
CA ASP A 86 -2.73 -13.10 -15.06
C ASP A 86 -3.03 -11.95 -16.04
N ALA A 87 -3.61 -10.86 -15.55
CA ALA A 87 -3.87 -9.67 -16.35
C ALA A 87 -2.60 -8.90 -16.75
N GLY A 88 -1.47 -9.13 -16.05
CA GLY A 88 -0.16 -8.57 -16.39
C GLY A 88 0.33 -7.46 -15.46
N VAL A 89 -0.04 -7.48 -14.18
CA VAL A 89 0.63 -6.67 -13.14
C VAL A 89 2.07 -7.14 -12.96
N ASP A 90 3.03 -6.21 -12.92
CA ASP A 90 4.44 -6.52 -12.65
C ASP A 90 4.82 -6.30 -11.19
N ILE A 91 4.19 -5.34 -10.50
CA ILE A 91 4.54 -4.96 -9.13
C ILE A 91 3.26 -4.63 -8.35
N PHE A 92 3.16 -5.13 -7.12
CA PHE A 92 2.09 -4.74 -6.20
C PHE A 92 2.57 -3.69 -5.20
N HIS A 93 1.95 -2.51 -5.24
CA HIS A 93 2.12 -1.49 -4.22
C HIS A 93 1.04 -1.68 -3.14
N CYS A 94 1.44 -2.30 -2.04
CA CYS A 94 0.57 -2.79 -0.99
C CYS A 94 0.33 -1.72 0.07
N SER A 95 -0.78 -1.00 -0.04
CA SER A 95 -1.04 0.10 0.86
C SER A 95 -1.48 -0.35 2.25
N GLN A 96 -0.72 0.06 3.26
CA GLN A 96 -1.00 -0.13 4.68
C GLN A 96 -0.65 1.13 5.48
N ARG A 97 -1.16 1.24 6.70
CA ARG A 97 -0.96 2.44 7.54
C ARG A 97 0.38 2.46 8.23
N ARG A 98 0.85 1.28 8.65
CA ARG A 98 2.10 1.07 9.36
C ARG A 98 2.79 -0.13 8.71
N PHE A 99 4.01 0.04 8.23
CA PHE A 99 4.69 -1.02 7.49
C PHE A 99 4.98 -2.27 8.33
N TRP A 100 4.91 -2.13 9.65
CA TRP A 100 5.34 -3.10 10.63
C TRP A 100 4.19 -3.89 11.26
N GLU A 101 2.96 -3.60 10.86
CA GLU A 101 1.80 -4.37 11.32
C GLU A 101 1.70 -5.65 10.48
N PRO A 102 1.55 -6.82 11.14
CA PRO A 102 1.22 -8.05 10.44
C PRO A 102 -0.11 -7.95 9.71
N GLU A 103 -0.20 -8.56 8.54
CA GLU A 103 -1.46 -8.64 7.79
C GLU A 103 -2.42 -9.68 8.40
N PHE A 104 -1.87 -10.81 8.83
CA PHE A 104 -2.63 -11.93 9.40
C PHE A 104 -2.07 -12.35 10.77
N GLU A 105 -2.94 -12.87 11.63
CA GLU A 105 -2.59 -13.38 12.95
C GLU A 105 -1.60 -14.55 12.85
N GLY A 106 -0.60 -14.60 13.74
CA GLY A 106 0.40 -15.66 13.77
C GLY A 106 1.53 -15.54 12.73
N SER A 107 1.61 -14.41 12.03
CA SER A 107 2.70 -14.08 11.10
C SER A 107 3.35 -12.74 11.47
N ASP A 108 4.61 -12.55 11.09
CA ASP A 108 5.28 -11.24 11.16
C ASP A 108 5.22 -10.48 9.82
N LEU A 109 4.72 -11.13 8.76
CA LEU A 109 4.64 -10.52 7.43
C LEU A 109 3.53 -9.48 7.36
N ASN A 110 3.89 -8.30 6.87
CA ASN A 110 2.95 -7.27 6.46
C ASN A 110 2.28 -7.62 5.11
N LEU A 111 1.41 -6.75 4.59
CA LEU A 111 0.70 -7.02 3.34
C LEU A 111 1.64 -7.26 2.15
N ALA A 112 2.68 -6.44 2.00
CA ALA A 112 3.67 -6.59 0.93
C ALA A 112 4.44 -7.92 1.03
N GLY A 113 4.74 -8.36 2.25
CA GLY A 113 5.33 -9.66 2.56
C GLY A 113 4.47 -10.84 2.13
N TRP A 114 3.18 -10.79 2.46
CA TRP A 114 2.24 -11.82 2.05
C TRP A 114 2.04 -11.88 0.55
N VAL A 115 1.88 -10.73 -0.11
CA VAL A 115 1.72 -10.67 -1.57
C VAL A 115 2.95 -11.25 -2.27
N LYS A 116 4.16 -10.90 -1.81
CA LYS A 116 5.41 -11.45 -2.34
C LYS A 116 5.49 -12.96 -2.15
N LYS A 117 5.17 -13.44 -0.94
CA LYS A 117 5.17 -14.88 -0.62
C LYS A 117 4.20 -15.67 -1.49
N LEU A 118 3.01 -15.14 -1.77
CA LEU A 118 1.96 -15.82 -2.53
C LEU A 118 2.18 -15.78 -4.04
N THR A 119 2.68 -14.67 -4.57
CA THR A 119 2.75 -14.43 -6.03
C THR A 119 4.16 -14.56 -6.61
N GLY A 120 5.19 -14.42 -5.78
CA GLY A 120 6.58 -14.26 -6.23
C GLY A 120 6.87 -12.94 -6.96
N MET A 121 5.88 -12.05 -7.10
CA MET A 121 6.05 -10.75 -7.76
C MET A 121 6.77 -9.75 -6.85
N PRO A 122 7.50 -8.78 -7.42
CA PRO A 122 8.02 -7.66 -6.66
C PRO A 122 6.92 -6.89 -5.92
N THR A 123 7.21 -6.45 -4.69
CA THR A 123 6.26 -5.69 -3.88
C THR A 123 6.82 -4.40 -3.31
N ILE A 124 5.96 -3.39 -3.19
CA ILE A 124 6.24 -2.11 -2.54
C ILE A 124 5.47 -2.07 -1.22
N THR A 125 6.20 -1.94 -0.11
CA THR A 125 5.61 -1.64 1.19
C THR A 125 5.47 -0.13 1.39
N VAL A 126 4.52 0.28 2.22
CA VAL A 126 4.33 1.68 2.62
C VAL A 126 3.79 1.71 4.05
N GLY A 127 3.73 2.90 4.65
CA GLY A 127 3.02 3.13 5.90
C GLY A 127 3.94 3.62 7.01
N SER A 128 3.85 4.92 7.30
CA SER A 128 4.58 5.57 8.42
C SER A 128 6.11 5.38 8.40
N VAL A 129 6.71 5.30 7.21
CA VAL A 129 8.17 5.29 7.05
C VAL A 129 8.77 6.57 7.63
N SER A 130 9.76 6.43 8.53
CA SER A 130 10.41 7.52 9.29
C SER A 130 9.48 8.41 10.13
N LEU A 131 8.34 7.89 10.59
CA LEU A 131 7.40 8.61 11.48
C LEU A 131 7.07 7.77 12.73
N ASP A 132 7.36 8.28 13.92
CA ASP A 132 7.22 7.56 15.22
C ASP A 132 5.77 7.43 15.70
N ALA A 133 4.81 8.18 15.16
CA ALA A 133 3.44 8.18 15.69
C ALA A 133 2.36 8.36 14.63
N ASP A 134 1.22 7.72 14.92
CA ASP A 134 0.01 7.67 14.11
C ASP A 134 -0.57 9.07 13.86
N PHE A 135 -1.26 9.22 12.71
CA PHE A 135 -2.22 10.33 12.48
C PHE A 135 -3.60 10.04 13.13
N ILE A 136 -3.66 8.93 13.85
CA ILE A 136 -4.65 8.42 14.79
C ILE A 136 -4.79 9.18 16.13
N PRO A 137 -5.61 10.21 16.36
CA PRO A 137 -5.86 10.64 17.74
C PRO A 137 -6.42 9.46 18.55
N ASP A 138 -5.83 9.18 19.71
CA ASP A 138 -6.40 8.20 20.64
C ASP A 138 -7.86 8.59 20.96
N PRO A 139 -8.77 7.63 21.16
CA PRO A 139 -10.15 7.92 21.53
C PRO A 139 -10.19 8.81 22.79
N GLY A 140 -10.52 10.10 22.62
CA GLY A 140 -10.59 11.08 23.70
C GLY A 140 -9.52 12.19 23.70
N GLU A 141 -8.52 12.14 22.82
CA GLU A 141 -7.57 13.25 22.65
C GLU A 141 -8.05 14.27 21.61
N VAL A 142 -8.22 15.53 22.01
CA VAL A 142 -8.46 16.66 21.10
C VAL A 142 -7.12 17.29 20.75
N GLY A 143 -6.44 16.77 19.74
CA GLY A 143 -5.20 17.37 19.22
C GLY A 143 -4.30 16.39 18.46
N PHE A 144 -3.56 16.91 17.48
CA PHE A 144 -2.56 16.17 16.73
C PHE A 144 -1.26 16.06 17.55
N LYS A 145 -0.70 14.86 17.74
CA LYS A 145 0.67 14.70 18.27
C LYS A 145 1.67 14.91 17.14
N ALA A 146 2.65 15.79 17.34
CA ALA A 146 3.79 15.93 16.43
C ALA A 146 4.52 14.59 16.34
N ALA A 147 4.71 14.07 15.12
CA ALA A 147 5.51 12.87 14.91
C ALA A 147 6.97 13.16 15.29
N LYS A 148 7.68 12.17 15.84
CA LYS A 148 9.15 12.20 15.91
C LYS A 148 9.72 11.41 14.73
N PRO A 149 10.95 11.66 14.27
CA PRO A 149 11.60 10.79 13.29
C PRO A 149 11.74 9.38 13.88
N ALA A 150 11.10 8.38 13.28
CA ALA A 150 11.26 6.98 13.67
C ALA A 150 12.56 6.39 13.14
N SER A 151 13.17 5.49 13.91
CA SER A 151 14.27 4.65 13.43
C SER A 151 13.83 3.82 12.20
N LEU A 152 14.74 3.69 11.24
CA LEU A 152 14.57 2.83 10.06
C LEU A 152 15.03 1.39 10.32
N ASP A 153 15.56 1.08 11.50
CA ASP A 153 16.15 -0.24 11.80
C ASP A 153 15.20 -1.39 11.49
N ARG A 154 13.95 -1.33 11.98
CA ARG A 154 12.96 -2.37 11.72
C ARG A 154 12.61 -2.51 10.24
N LEU A 155 12.57 -1.38 9.51
CA LEU A 155 12.29 -1.39 8.08
C LEU A 155 13.44 -2.06 7.32
N ASN A 156 14.69 -1.72 7.69
CA ASN A 156 15.90 -2.31 7.12
C ASN A 156 15.96 -3.81 7.42
N GLU A 157 15.68 -4.23 8.64
CA GLU A 157 15.62 -5.66 9.00
C GLU A 157 14.59 -6.44 8.15
N MET A 158 13.40 -5.88 7.92
CA MET A 158 12.38 -6.51 7.06
C MET A 158 12.83 -6.57 5.59
N LEU A 159 13.50 -5.52 5.11
CA LEU A 159 14.07 -5.46 3.76
C LEU A 159 15.20 -6.48 3.58
N ASP A 160 16.11 -6.60 4.56
CA ASP A 160 17.22 -7.56 4.56
C ASP A 160 16.75 -9.02 4.60
N ARG A 161 15.59 -9.29 5.23
CA ARG A 161 14.90 -10.59 5.16
C ARG A 161 14.21 -10.84 3.82
N GLY A 162 14.20 -9.87 2.91
CA GLY A 162 13.62 -9.97 1.58
C GLY A 162 12.09 -9.95 1.56
N GLU A 163 11.45 -9.47 2.62
CA GLU A 163 9.98 -9.50 2.76
C GLU A 163 9.27 -8.64 1.70
N PHE A 164 9.91 -7.58 1.21
CA PHE A 164 9.43 -6.75 0.10
C PHE A 164 10.63 -6.20 -0.66
N ASP A 165 10.41 -5.59 -1.82
CA ASP A 165 11.49 -5.18 -2.73
C ASP A 165 11.72 -3.67 -2.70
N LEU A 166 10.67 -2.90 -2.44
CA LEU A 166 10.69 -1.45 -2.47
C LEU A 166 9.92 -0.87 -1.27
N VAL A 167 10.30 0.36 -0.90
CA VAL A 167 9.63 1.14 0.15
C VAL A 167 9.12 2.44 -0.46
N ALA A 168 7.82 2.69 -0.37
CA ALA A 168 7.24 3.98 -0.70
C ALA A 168 7.30 4.92 0.52
N VAL A 169 7.82 6.12 0.31
CA VAL A 169 7.90 7.18 1.30
C VAL A 169 6.98 8.31 0.88
N GLY A 170 6.20 8.86 1.81
CA GLY A 170 5.22 9.91 1.54
C GLY A 170 5.50 11.18 2.35
N ARG A 171 4.80 11.34 3.47
CA ARG A 171 4.91 12.48 4.40
C ARG A 171 6.34 12.91 4.71
N ALA A 172 7.26 11.97 4.92
CA ALA A 172 8.66 12.30 5.22
C ALA A 172 9.39 13.00 4.06
N LEU A 173 9.05 12.69 2.80
CA LEU A 173 9.58 13.39 1.62
C LEU A 173 9.02 14.80 1.47
N ILE A 174 7.77 15.03 1.91
CA ILE A 174 7.19 16.38 1.93
C ILE A 174 7.95 17.27 2.92
N ALA A 175 8.24 16.73 4.11
CA ALA A 175 8.96 17.46 5.14
C ALA A 175 10.47 17.60 4.85
N ASN A 176 11.04 16.65 4.09
CA ASN A 176 12.48 16.56 3.83
C ASN A 176 12.70 16.23 2.34
N PRO A 177 12.81 17.23 1.46
CA PRO A 177 13.05 16.99 0.03
C PRO A 177 14.35 16.24 -0.26
N ASP A 178 15.33 16.31 0.65
CA ASP A 178 16.62 15.62 0.59
C ASP A 178 16.67 14.32 1.42
N TRP A 179 15.52 13.80 1.87
CA TRP A 179 15.39 12.62 2.73
C TRP A 179 16.28 11.45 2.29
N VAL A 180 16.32 11.14 0.99
CA VAL A 180 17.12 10.03 0.45
C VAL A 180 18.61 10.21 0.76
N ARG A 181 19.14 11.42 0.58
CA ARG A 181 20.56 11.73 0.85
C ARG A 181 20.86 11.70 2.35
N VAL A 182 19.92 12.16 3.16
CA VAL A 182 20.04 12.16 4.63
C VAL A 182 20.09 10.71 5.15
N VAL A 183 19.16 9.87 4.69
CA VAL A 183 19.10 8.45 5.05
C VAL A 183 20.32 7.67 4.54
N GLU A 184 20.77 7.91 3.30
CA GLU A 184 21.97 7.29 2.74
C GLU A 184 23.23 7.56 3.59
N ARG A 185 23.33 8.76 4.17
CA ARG A 185 24.46 9.15 5.05
C ARG A 185 24.34 8.56 6.46
N GLY A 186 23.19 8.03 6.85
CA GLY A 186 22.92 7.51 8.19
C GLY A 186 22.74 8.59 9.27
N ASP A 187 22.80 9.88 8.93
CA ASP A 187 22.58 10.98 9.88
C ASP A 187 21.13 11.47 9.82
N VAL A 188 20.23 10.73 10.45
CA VAL A 188 18.79 11.05 10.48
C VAL A 188 18.41 12.11 11.52
N SER A 189 19.39 12.67 12.24
CA SER A 189 19.15 13.64 13.31
C SER A 189 18.56 14.96 12.81
N GLY A 190 18.80 15.30 11.54
CA GLY A 190 18.28 16.50 10.88
C GLY A 190 16.89 16.33 10.25
N LEU A 191 16.29 15.13 10.29
CA LEU A 191 14.97 14.92 9.70
C LEU A 191 13.89 15.69 10.47
N VAL A 192 13.12 16.46 9.74
CA VAL A 192 11.96 17.19 10.24
C VAL A 192 10.72 16.32 10.11
N ALA A 193 9.89 16.31 11.14
CA ALA A 193 8.62 15.62 11.10
C ALA A 193 7.63 16.33 10.17
N PHE A 194 6.80 15.54 9.49
CA PHE A 194 5.72 16.11 8.69
C PHE A 194 4.68 16.82 9.56
N GLU A 195 4.36 18.05 9.18
CA GLU A 195 3.27 18.83 9.75
C GLU A 195 2.27 19.22 8.64
N LYS A 196 0.97 19.20 8.96
CA LYS A 196 -0.10 19.51 7.99
C LYS A 196 0.08 20.85 7.23
N PRO A 197 0.57 21.94 7.85
CA PRO A 197 0.81 23.19 7.12
C PRO A 197 1.79 23.07 5.95
N MET A 198 2.69 22.08 5.97
CA MET A 198 3.64 21.83 4.86
C MET A 198 2.93 21.46 3.55
N LEU A 199 1.66 21.02 3.59
CA LEU A 199 0.87 20.78 2.38
C LEU A 199 0.45 22.06 1.64
N MET A 200 0.64 23.23 2.26
CA MET A 200 0.24 24.52 1.70
C MET A 200 1.38 25.24 0.96
N THR A 201 2.58 24.64 0.94
CA THR A 201 3.79 25.19 0.31
C THR A 201 4.39 24.16 -0.64
N LEU A 202 4.98 24.65 -1.74
CA LEU A 202 5.72 23.85 -2.71
C LEU A 202 6.90 24.70 -3.15
N ASP A 203 8.00 24.59 -2.40
CA ASP A 203 9.24 25.34 -2.61
C ASP A 203 10.21 24.58 -3.54
#